data_AF-A0A562SR65-F1
#
_entry.id   AF-A0A562SR65-F1
#
_cell.length_a   1.000
_cell.length_b   1.000
_cell.length_c   1.000
_cell.angle_alpha   90.00
_cell.angle_beta   90.00
_cell.angle_gamma   90.00
#
_symmetry.space_group_name_H-M   'P 1'
#
loop_
_entity.id
_entity.type
_entity.pdbx_description
1 polymer ?
#
loop_
_entity_poly.entity_id
_entity_poly.type
_entity_poly.pdbx_seq_one_letter_code
_entity_poly.pdbx_strand_id
1 'polypeptide(L)'
;MTYLPQHIWADIAATQELKTDWAKRMFTISEGLIDEEIDRQAAFFSSLGFTNKIVLAFLQFMPLLLEQKAISSYINNKELPELRSVLPEIQDAGEAVLYVKNEHILSDYETKALYCLFKAIENSQMIS
;
A
#
# COMPACT_ATOMS: atom_id res chain seq x y z
N MET A 1 0.06 4.16 -4.99
CA MET A 1 0.48 4.53 -3.63
C MET A 1 -0.38 5.70 -3.18
N THR A 2 -0.79 5.79 -1.91
CA THR A 2 -1.53 6.97 -1.42
C THR A 2 -0.78 8.25 -1.80
N TYR A 3 -1.52 9.27 -2.28
CA TYR A 3 -0.97 10.58 -2.62
C TYR A 3 -0.50 11.32 -1.36
N LEU A 4 0.66 10.92 -0.86
CA LEU A 4 1.42 11.62 0.16
C LEU A 4 2.70 12.14 -0.45
N PRO A 5 3.20 13.29 0.04
CA PRO A 5 4.54 13.75 -0.32
C PRO A 5 5.60 12.68 -0.08
N GLN A 6 6.51 12.49 -1.04
CA GLN A 6 7.52 11.43 -0.98
C GLN A 6 8.42 11.53 0.26
N HIS A 7 8.65 12.75 0.78
CA HIS A 7 9.43 12.95 1.99
C HIS A 7 8.82 12.29 3.24
N ILE A 8 7.50 12.11 3.30
CA ILE A 8 6.84 11.41 4.42
C ILE A 8 7.20 9.92 4.37
N TRP A 9 7.10 9.29 3.19
CA TRP A 9 7.52 7.90 3.01
C TRP A 9 9.01 7.72 3.34
N ALA A 10 9.85 8.65 2.89
CA ALA A 10 11.28 8.62 3.21
C ALA A 10 11.56 8.78 4.70
N ASP A 11 10.83 9.64 5.43
CA ASP A 11 10.97 9.80 6.88
C ASP A 11 10.49 8.56 7.64
N ILE A 12 9.43 7.89 7.17
CA ILE A 12 9.02 6.58 7.69
C ILE A 12 10.16 5.57 7.51
N ALA A 13 10.75 5.46 6.32
CA ALA A 13 11.85 4.53 6.05
C ALA A 13 13.12 4.84 6.86
N ALA A 14 13.38 6.11 7.15
CA ALA A 14 14.55 6.54 7.90
C ALA A 14 14.40 6.33 9.42
N THR A 15 13.18 6.35 9.94
CA THR A 15 12.92 6.33 11.38
C THR A 15 12.31 5.03 11.89
N GLN A 16 11.72 4.23 11.01
CA GLN A 16 11.03 2.99 11.36
C GLN A 16 11.68 1.78 10.68
N GLU A 17 11.58 0.62 11.34
CA GLU A 17 11.99 -0.64 10.73
C GLU A 17 10.93 -1.12 9.74
N LEU A 18 11.26 -1.10 8.45
CA LEU A 18 10.39 -1.60 7.39
C LEU A 18 10.53 -3.11 7.24
N LYS A 19 9.38 -3.79 7.18
CA LYS A 19 9.28 -5.24 7.09
C LYS A 19 9.70 -5.77 5.73
N THR A 20 9.28 -5.12 4.65
CA THR A 20 9.48 -5.64 3.29
C THR A 20 10.58 -4.93 2.53
N ASP A 21 11.32 -5.69 1.71
CA ASP A 21 12.30 -5.12 0.78
C ASP A 21 11.62 -4.25 -0.29
N TRP A 22 10.36 -4.57 -0.62
CA TRP A 22 9.52 -3.71 -1.44
C TRP A 22 9.38 -2.32 -0.80
N ALA A 23 8.98 -2.22 0.47
CA ALA A 23 8.82 -0.94 1.15
C ALA A 23 10.16 -0.22 1.32
N LYS A 24 11.24 -0.92 1.68
CA LYS A 24 12.58 -0.33 1.77
C LYS A 24 12.99 0.36 0.47
N ARG A 25 12.66 -0.22 -0.68
CA ARG A 25 12.91 0.38 -1.99
C ARG A 25 11.93 1.51 -2.32
N MET A 26 10.62 1.28 -2.14
CA MET A 26 9.59 2.23 -2.57
C MET A 26 9.51 3.48 -1.70
N PHE A 27 9.75 3.36 -0.41
CA PHE A 27 9.68 4.50 0.50
C PHE A 27 10.92 5.39 0.39
N THR A 28 12.02 4.87 -0.14
CA THR A 28 13.28 5.61 -0.33
C THR A 28 13.55 5.99 -1.79
N ILE A 29 12.66 5.62 -2.72
CA ILE A 29 12.83 5.96 -4.12
C ILE A 29 12.82 7.48 -4.29
N SER A 30 13.68 7.99 -5.18
CA SER A 30 13.72 9.41 -5.49
C SER A 30 12.38 9.87 -6.07
N GLU A 31 11.95 11.07 -5.71
CA GLU A 31 10.64 11.63 -6.11
C GLU A 31 10.43 11.62 -7.62
N GLY A 32 11.47 11.86 -8.42
CA GLY A 32 11.38 11.80 -9.89
C GLY A 32 11.28 10.40 -10.51
N LEU A 33 11.40 9.34 -9.71
CA LEU A 33 11.38 7.94 -10.18
C LEU A 33 10.20 7.14 -9.64
N ILE A 34 9.39 7.72 -8.74
CA ILE A 34 8.31 6.97 -8.10
C ILE A 34 7.19 6.63 -9.08
N ASP A 35 6.83 7.56 -9.95
CA ASP A 35 5.78 7.38 -10.94
C ASP A 35 6.19 6.29 -11.95
N GLU A 36 7.44 6.32 -12.42
CA GLU A 36 7.98 5.27 -13.31
C GLU A 36 7.93 3.88 -12.67
N GLU A 37 8.23 3.78 -11.37
CA GLU A 37 8.22 2.51 -10.66
C GLU A 37 6.79 2.02 -10.35
N ILE A 38 5.85 2.93 -10.08
CA ILE A 38 4.42 2.63 -9.97
C ILE A 38 3.89 2.15 -11.31
N ASP A 39 4.23 2.82 -12.41
CA ASP A 39 3.83 2.44 -13.77
C ASP A 39 4.39 1.07 -14.15
N ARG A 40 5.65 0.79 -13.79
CA ARG A 40 6.27 -0.53 -14.00
C ARG A 40 5.53 -1.63 -13.25
N GLN A 41 5.18 -1.39 -11.99
CA GLN A 41 4.39 -2.35 -11.20
C GLN A 41 2.98 -2.49 -11.76
N ALA A 42 2.36 -1.40 -12.20
CA ALA A 42 1.04 -1.42 -12.78
C ALA A 42 1.01 -2.24 -14.08
N ALA A 43 1.99 -2.03 -14.96
CA ALA A 43 2.16 -2.80 -16.20
C ALA A 43 2.34 -4.30 -15.91
N PHE A 44 3.10 -4.66 -14.87
CA PHE A 44 3.24 -6.05 -14.45
C PHE A 44 1.89 -6.67 -14.07
N PHE A 45 1.12 -6.06 -13.18
CA PHE A 45 -0.19 -6.62 -12.79
C PHE A 45 -1.20 -6.61 -13.94
N SER A 46 -1.19 -5.59 -14.80
CA SER A 46 -2.03 -5.57 -15.99
C SER A 46 -1.67 -6.71 -16.97
N SER A 47 -0.39 -7.08 -17.07
CA SER A 47 0.03 -8.24 -17.87
C SER A 47 -0.47 -9.59 -17.31
N LEU A 48 -0.81 -9.63 -16.01
CA LEU A 48 -1.46 -10.79 -15.36
C LEU A 48 -3.00 -10.79 -15.54
N GLY A 49 -3.55 -9.82 -16.28
CA GLY A 49 -4.98 -9.71 -16.58
C GLY A 49 -5.80 -8.92 -15.55
N PHE A 50 -5.16 -8.27 -14.57
CA PHE A 50 -5.87 -7.39 -13.65
C PHE A 50 -6.26 -6.07 -14.33
N THR A 51 -7.44 -5.55 -14.00
CA THR A 51 -7.88 -4.25 -14.52
C THR A 51 -7.10 -3.12 -13.87
N ASN A 52 -6.87 -2.01 -14.58
CA ASN A 52 -6.18 -0.84 -14.02
C ASN A 52 -6.78 -0.38 -12.68
N LYS A 53 -8.10 -0.51 -12.52
CA LYS A 53 -8.79 -0.17 -11.28
C LYS A 53 -8.35 -1.04 -10.10
N ILE A 54 -8.29 -2.37 -10.28
CA ILE A 54 -7.78 -3.30 -9.26
C ILE A 54 -6.32 -2.98 -8.96
N VAL A 55 -5.51 -2.77 -9.99
CA VAL A 55 -4.07 -2.52 -9.87
C VAL A 55 -3.78 -1.24 -9.09
N LEU A 56 -4.44 -0.13 -9.41
CA LEU A 56 -4.25 1.14 -8.72
C LEU A 56 -4.69 1.06 -7.25
N ALA A 57 -5.87 0.46 -6.99
CA ALA A 57 -6.34 0.23 -5.63
C ALA A 57 -5.37 -0.65 -4.83
N PHE A 58 -4.88 -1.72 -5.44
CA PHE A 58 -3.90 -2.59 -4.82
C PHE A 58 -2.61 -1.84 -4.47
N LEU A 59 -2.01 -1.12 -5.42
CA LEU A 59 -0.78 -0.34 -5.19
C LEU A 59 -0.96 0.85 -4.24
N GLN A 60 -2.18 1.34 -4.06
CA GLN A 60 -2.50 2.39 -3.08
C GLN A 60 -2.49 1.84 -1.65
N PHE A 61 -3.21 0.75 -1.41
CA PHE A 61 -3.46 0.23 -0.05
C PHE A 61 -2.45 -0.83 0.40
N MET A 62 -1.72 -1.45 -0.53
CA MET A 62 -0.68 -2.43 -0.22
C MET A 62 0.34 -1.93 0.82
N PRO A 63 0.93 -0.72 0.74
CA PRO A 63 1.86 -0.26 1.77
C PRO A 63 1.23 -0.17 3.16
N LEU A 64 -0.05 0.18 3.26
CA LEU A 64 -0.76 0.28 4.55
C LEU A 64 -0.95 -1.08 5.21
N LEU A 65 -1.14 -2.12 4.40
CA LEU A 65 -1.22 -3.50 4.85
C LEU A 65 0.15 -4.08 5.19
N LEU A 66 1.15 -3.88 4.32
CA LEU A 66 2.49 -4.48 4.49
C LEU A 66 3.28 -3.88 5.64
N GLU A 67 3.13 -2.56 5.87
CA GLU A 67 3.95 -1.78 6.78
C GLU A 67 3.12 -1.12 7.88
N GLN A 68 1.94 -1.68 8.20
CA GLN A 68 1.01 -1.17 9.20
C GLN A 68 1.71 -0.75 10.50
N LYS A 69 2.57 -1.63 11.05
CA LYS A 69 3.29 -1.36 12.30
C LYS A 69 4.23 -0.17 12.17
N ALA A 70 5.03 -0.09 11.11
CA ALA A 70 5.96 1.01 10.89
C ALA A 70 5.21 2.34 10.72
N ILE A 71 4.15 2.34 9.91
CA ILE A 71 3.30 3.52 9.68
C ILE A 71 2.63 3.97 10.98
N SER A 72 2.02 3.04 11.74
CA SER A 72 1.38 3.35 13.03
C SER A 72 2.39 3.89 14.05
N SER A 73 3.59 3.29 14.13
CA SER A 73 4.66 3.77 15.01
C SER A 73 5.15 5.17 14.61
N TYR A 74 5.32 5.44 13.32
CA TYR A 74 5.69 6.78 12.83
C TYR A 74 4.69 7.85 13.26
N ILE A 75 3.40 7.61 12.99
CA ILE A 75 2.31 8.54 13.30
C ILE A 75 2.25 8.82 14.80
N ASN A 76 2.36 7.78 15.62
CA ASN A 76 2.30 7.92 17.08
C ASN A 76 3.54 8.64 17.64
N ASN A 77 4.74 8.29 17.18
CA ASN A 77 5.99 8.86 17.68
C ASN A 77 6.19 10.34 17.28
N LYS A 78 5.66 10.73 16.11
CA LYS A 78 5.72 12.11 15.62
C LYS A 78 4.53 12.97 16.05
N GLU A 79 3.57 12.37 16.76
CA GLU A 79 2.32 13.02 17.19
C GLU A 79 1.53 13.64 16.02
N LEU A 80 1.39 12.89 14.92
CA LEU A 80 0.72 13.34 13.68
C LEU A 80 -0.61 12.60 13.41
N PRO A 81 -1.60 12.63 14.33
CA PRO A 81 -2.84 11.85 14.20
C PRO A 81 -3.65 12.18 12.93
N GLU A 82 -3.51 13.38 12.38
CA GLU A 82 -4.14 13.82 11.14
C GLU A 82 -3.76 12.95 9.93
N LEU A 83 -2.57 12.33 9.95
CA LEU A 83 -2.13 11.43 8.89
C LEU A 83 -3.01 10.19 8.79
N ARG A 84 -3.79 9.82 9.82
CA ARG A 84 -4.75 8.69 9.75
C ARG A 84 -5.87 8.89 8.75
N SER A 85 -6.14 10.13 8.34
CA SER A 85 -7.11 10.42 7.28
C SER A 85 -6.69 9.88 5.91
N VAL A 86 -5.38 9.72 5.69
CA VAL A 86 -4.78 9.28 4.41
C VAL A 86 -3.95 7.98 4.56
N LEU A 87 -3.51 7.68 5.78
CA LEU A 87 -2.86 6.44 6.19
C LEU A 87 -3.74 5.71 7.23
N PRO A 88 -4.93 5.25 6.83
CA PRO A 88 -5.76 4.47 7.73
C PRO A 88 -5.00 3.25 8.24
N GLU A 89 -5.31 2.84 9.45
CA GLU A 89 -4.84 1.58 9.98
C GLU A 89 -5.61 0.43 9.33
N ILE A 90 -4.89 -0.47 8.66
CA ILE A 90 -5.44 -1.62 7.94
C ILE A 90 -4.80 -2.87 8.54
N GLN A 91 -5.62 -3.67 9.22
CA GLN A 91 -5.15 -4.84 9.96
C GLN A 91 -5.08 -6.09 9.09
N ASP A 92 -5.94 -6.18 8.08
CA ASP A 92 -6.01 -7.34 7.22
C ASP A 92 -6.50 -7.04 5.80
N ALA A 93 -6.38 -8.04 4.93
CA ALA A 93 -6.83 -7.99 3.54
C ALA A 93 -8.33 -7.67 3.38
N GLY A 94 -9.17 -8.06 4.35
CA GLY A 94 -10.59 -7.76 4.36
C GLY A 94 -10.84 -6.28 4.59
N GLU A 95 -10.18 -5.69 5.59
CA GLU A 95 -10.22 -4.26 5.85
C GLU A 95 -9.71 -3.45 4.66
N ALA A 96 -8.62 -3.88 4.02
CA ALA A 96 -8.09 -3.22 2.82
C ALA A 96 -9.14 -3.11 1.70
N VAL A 97 -9.89 -4.19 1.46
CA VAL A 97 -10.98 -4.21 0.48
C VAL A 97 -12.13 -3.29 0.89
N LEU A 98 -12.47 -3.21 2.18
CA LEU A 98 -13.50 -2.30 2.67
C LEU A 98 -13.15 -0.83 2.40
N TYR A 99 -11.89 -0.44 2.63
CA TYR A 99 -11.44 0.91 2.29
C TYR A 99 -11.56 1.20 0.80
N VAL A 100 -11.11 0.28 -0.06
CA VAL A 100 -11.22 0.46 -1.51
C VAL A 100 -12.67 0.55 -1.97
N LYS A 101 -13.58 -0.25 -1.39
CA LYS A 101 -15.01 -0.20 -1.72
C LYS A 101 -15.69 1.11 -1.32
N ASN A 102 -15.16 1.81 -0.31
CA ASN A 102 -15.66 3.13 0.07
C ASN A 102 -15.23 4.22 -0.93
N GLU A 103 -14.07 4.04 -1.58
CA GLU A 103 -13.53 4.99 -2.56
C GLU A 103 -13.97 4.67 -4.01
N HIS A 104 -14.31 3.42 -4.29
CA HIS A 104 -14.59 2.94 -5.64
C HIS A 104 -15.76 1.94 -5.71
N ILE A 105 -16.60 2.08 -6.73
CA ILE A 105 -17.67 1.11 -7.02
C ILE A 105 -17.07 -0.16 -7.64
N LEU A 106 -16.73 -1.17 -6.85
CA LEU A 106 -16.23 -2.46 -7.35
C LEU A 106 -17.36 -3.44 -7.64
N SER A 107 -17.22 -4.21 -8.72
CA SER A 107 -18.02 -5.41 -8.94
C SER A 107 -17.62 -6.54 -7.97
N ASP A 108 -18.45 -7.57 -7.85
CA ASP A 108 -18.15 -8.75 -7.02
C ASP A 108 -16.88 -9.48 -7.49
N TYR A 109 -16.68 -9.54 -8.81
CA TYR A 109 -15.47 -10.13 -9.39
C TYR A 109 -14.22 -9.33 -9.01
N GLU A 110 -14.25 -8.00 -9.18
CA GLU A 110 -13.12 -7.13 -8.83
C GLU A 110 -12.83 -7.15 -7.33
N THR A 111 -13.88 -7.16 -6.51
CA THR A 111 -13.78 -7.28 -5.05
C THR A 111 -13.06 -8.57 -4.65
N LYS A 112 -13.45 -9.70 -5.25
CA LYS A 112 -12.83 -11.00 -5.00
C LYS A 112 -11.38 -11.04 -5.48
N ALA A 113 -11.11 -10.52 -6.68
CA ALA A 113 -9.76 -10.46 -7.23
C ALA A 113 -8.82 -9.62 -6.35
N LEU A 114 -9.28 -8.45 -5.91
CA LEU A 114 -8.54 -7.56 -5.03
C LEU A 114 -8.29 -8.18 -3.65
N TYR A 115 -9.31 -8.83 -3.08
CA TYR A 115 -9.15 -9.60 -1.83
C TYR A 115 -8.06 -10.67 -1.98
N CYS A 116 -8.07 -11.43 -3.08
CA CYS A 116 -7.06 -12.45 -3.34
C CYS A 116 -5.64 -11.85 -3.45
N LEU A 117 -5.49 -10.68 -4.08
CA LEU A 117 -4.20 -9.98 -4.14
C LEU A 117 -3.70 -9.56 -2.76
N PHE A 118 -4.55 -8.88 -1.96
CA PHE A 118 -4.17 -8.49 -0.60
C PHE A 118 -3.88 -9.69 0.29
N LYS A 119 -4.68 -10.75 0.19
CA LYS A 119 -4.47 -11.97 0.97
C LYS A 119 -3.19 -12.69 0.59
N ALA A 120 -2.82 -12.68 -0.70
CA ALA A 120 -1.56 -13.25 -1.15
C ALA A 120 -0.37 -12.57 -0.50
N ILE A 121 -0.33 -11.23 -0.50
CA ILE A 121 0.79 -10.48 0.09
C ILE A 121 0.82 -10.53 1.62
N GLU A 122 -0.34 -10.52 2.28
CA GLU A 122 -0.47 -10.70 3.73
C GLU A 122 0.10 -12.06 4.15
N ASN A 123 -0.20 -13.13 3.39
CA ASN A 123 0.31 -14.47 3.66
C ASN A 123 1.80 -14.62 3.29
N SER A 124 2.28 -13.96 2.22
CA SER A 124 3.71 -13.95 1.87
C SER A 124 4.57 -13.34 2.99
N GLN A 125 3.97 -12.53 3.85
CA GLN A 125 4.59 -11.98 5.05
C GLN A 125 4.51 -12.88 6.30
N MET A 126 3.83 -14.02 6.27
CA MET A 126 3.86 -15.02 7.35
C MET A 126 5.04 -16.00 7.23
N ILE A 127 5.82 -15.93 6.15
CA ILE A 127 6.91 -16.88 5.83
C ILE A 127 8.28 -16.16 5.78
N SER A 128 8.45 -15.10 6.56
CA SER A 128 9.74 -14.41 6.75
C SER A 128 10.09 -14.34 8.22
#